data_AF-A0AAF0Z5K8-F1
#
_entry.id   AF-A0AAF0Z5K8-F1
#
_cell.length_a   1.000
_cell.length_b   1.000
_cell.length_c   1.000
_cell.angle_alpha   90.00
_cell.angle_beta   90.00
_cell.angle_gamma   90.00
#
_symmetry.space_group_name_H-M   'P 1'
#
loop_
_entity.id
_entity.type
_entity.pdbx_description
1 polymer ?
#
loop_
_entity_poly.entity_id
_entity_poly.type
_entity_poly.pdbx_seq_one_letter_code
_entity_poly.pdbx_strand_id
1 'polypeptide(L)'
;MFSDSASLLAELGGLPVDEQLVPVWALASYPPHPVDDLPLWRGVDAVPPGSFAALDRDGTLRLTSYWSPPTPEIGDAEQAADLVRTALSRAVEARSASFASVSADLSGGLDSTSLAFMLDRHIATFETFHSLSDDSLNDDARWAAVAAARLPGAEHHVFPYDESPTWYTMVEDRSYSRDTPDPMARTHGKSLYLHTRVDVAAPHARLNGTGGDELFSMDVLAMHDYLTTDRGAAKKPFEAFVYERHDVPRTVRRRMAKDPDRDVSFEDWFARLGAATVSERRPWSLGWESTPRLAPWITDDARARLGDLFEGRGRSLGDLAPLSPRKPQHEIMKLVRIGGDVTRRMTALSAGHGVWVESPFLDEAVVEAALLAKPSVHIRTGTYKPLLGAAMRGILPPALAQRRSKGGYNRELYRGLEQNRPALLELFGQDSRAVARGIVDRASVVDALSGLPATVSTFMDLDVAIGLELWLRDVERPRYPSLQKELAR
;
A
#
# COMPACT_ATOMS: atom_id res chain seq x y z
N MET A 1 0.45 19.29 -21.56
CA MET A 1 0.61 17.87 -21.93
C MET A 1 -0.04 17.05 -20.82
N PHE A 2 -0.68 15.93 -21.12
CA PHE A 2 -1.20 15.00 -20.11
C PHE A 2 -0.49 13.67 -20.27
N SER A 3 -0.20 13.02 -19.16
CA SER A 3 0.35 11.68 -19.10
C SER A 3 -0.06 11.06 -17.77
N ASP A 4 -0.12 9.74 -17.75
CA ASP A 4 -0.21 8.89 -16.57
C ASP A 4 1.15 8.70 -15.86
N SER A 5 2.24 9.30 -16.37
CA SER A 5 3.57 9.28 -15.77
C SER A 5 4.16 10.69 -15.61
N ALA A 6 4.40 11.07 -14.35
CA ALA A 6 5.04 12.35 -14.01
C ALA A 6 6.50 12.41 -14.49
N SER A 7 7.23 11.29 -14.38
CA SER A 7 8.61 11.18 -14.83
C SER A 7 8.75 11.31 -16.34
N LEU A 8 7.80 10.81 -17.13
CA LEU A 8 7.77 11.02 -18.58
C LEU A 8 7.58 12.49 -18.93
N LEU A 9 6.62 13.18 -18.29
CA LEU A 9 6.42 14.63 -18.48
C LEU A 9 7.67 15.42 -18.11
N ALA A 10 8.32 15.03 -17.01
CA ALA A 10 9.54 15.68 -16.56
C ALA A 10 10.70 15.48 -17.55
N GLU A 11 10.88 14.29 -18.09
CA GLU A 11 11.90 14.00 -19.11
C GLU A 11 11.65 14.78 -20.41
N LEU A 12 10.39 14.82 -20.88
CA LEU A 12 9.98 15.58 -22.07
C LEU A 12 10.15 17.09 -21.89
N GLY A 13 9.87 17.60 -20.69
CA GLY A 13 9.93 19.03 -20.37
C GLY A 13 11.27 19.52 -19.83
N GLY A 14 12.24 18.63 -19.59
CA GLY A 14 13.48 18.96 -18.89
C GLY A 14 13.24 19.51 -17.47
N LEU A 15 12.19 19.02 -16.80
CA LEU A 15 11.75 19.54 -15.50
C LEU A 15 12.60 18.94 -14.37
N PRO A 16 13.09 19.76 -13.42
CA PRO A 16 13.92 19.27 -12.34
C PRO A 16 13.08 18.59 -11.25
N VAL A 17 13.70 17.62 -10.57
CA VAL A 17 13.18 17.05 -9.31
C VAL A 17 13.00 18.18 -8.28
N ASP A 18 11.90 18.16 -7.53
CA ASP A 18 11.74 19.06 -6.41
C ASP A 18 12.40 18.51 -5.15
N GLU A 19 13.64 18.94 -4.94
CA GLU A 19 14.46 18.57 -3.78
C GLU A 19 13.80 18.89 -2.42
N GLN A 20 12.77 19.75 -2.36
CA GLN A 20 12.04 19.99 -1.11
C GLN A 20 11.10 18.84 -0.72
N LEU A 21 10.62 18.06 -1.70
CA LEU A 21 9.74 16.91 -1.46
C LEU A 21 10.51 15.61 -1.22
N VAL A 22 11.75 15.50 -1.72
CA VAL A 22 12.53 14.25 -1.63
C VAL A 22 12.66 13.70 -0.19
N PRO A 23 12.93 14.50 0.86
CA PRO A 23 13.05 13.98 2.23
C PRO A 23 11.79 13.28 2.77
N VAL A 24 10.59 13.62 2.28
CA VAL A 24 9.34 13.03 2.80
C VAL A 24 9.25 11.54 2.49
N TRP A 25 9.89 11.11 1.40
CA TRP A 25 9.99 9.71 1.00
C TRP A 25 11.06 8.93 1.78
N ALA A 26 11.68 9.56 2.79
CA ALA A 26 12.54 8.90 3.76
C ALA A 26 11.81 8.61 5.09
N LEU A 27 10.53 8.99 5.21
CA LEU A 27 9.71 8.63 6.35
C LEU A 27 9.46 7.12 6.37
N ALA A 28 9.61 6.52 7.55
CA ALA A 28 9.28 5.15 7.88
C ALA A 28 7.75 4.94 7.95
N SER A 29 7.11 5.14 6.80
CA SER A 29 5.70 4.96 6.41
C SER A 29 5.54 5.57 5.01
N TYR A 30 4.41 5.38 4.34
CA TYR A 30 4.07 6.25 3.20
C TYR A 30 3.98 7.71 3.67
N PRO A 31 4.37 8.70 2.84
CA PRO A 31 4.20 10.12 3.15
C PRO A 31 2.76 10.44 3.60
N PRO A 32 2.56 11.45 4.47
CA PRO A 32 1.21 11.85 4.87
C PRO A 32 0.48 12.55 3.72
N HIS A 33 -0.85 12.40 3.66
CA HIS A 33 -1.68 13.17 2.73
C HIS A 33 -1.56 14.68 3.07
N PRO A 34 -1.51 15.58 2.08
CA PRO A 34 -1.56 15.34 0.62
C PRO A 34 -0.20 15.11 -0.05
N VAL A 35 0.89 14.99 0.72
CA VAL A 35 2.26 14.98 0.18
C VAL A 35 2.59 13.69 -0.58
N ASP A 36 1.93 12.58 -0.24
CA ASP A 36 2.04 11.30 -0.96
C ASP A 36 1.60 11.37 -2.42
N ASP A 37 0.66 12.26 -2.75
CA ASP A 37 0.08 12.42 -4.09
C ASP A 37 0.73 13.56 -4.90
N LEU A 38 1.70 14.29 -4.31
CA LEU A 38 2.39 15.37 -5.01
C LEU A 38 3.46 14.83 -5.95
N PRO A 39 3.46 15.24 -7.24
CA PRO A 39 4.53 14.90 -8.16
C PRO A 39 5.89 15.40 -7.67
N LEU A 40 6.92 14.58 -7.86
CA LEU A 40 8.29 14.88 -7.41
C LEU A 40 9.08 15.80 -8.35
N TRP A 41 8.45 16.41 -9.36
CA TRP A 41 9.08 17.36 -10.29
C TRP A 41 8.38 18.70 -10.29
N ARG A 42 9.17 19.77 -10.41
CA ARG A 42 8.63 21.14 -10.51
C ARG A 42 7.98 21.35 -11.86
N GLY A 43 6.77 21.92 -11.87
CA GLY A 43 6.01 22.17 -13.10
C GLY A 43 5.19 20.95 -13.58
N VAL A 44 5.08 19.90 -12.75
CA VAL A 44 4.15 18.80 -12.95
C VAL A 44 3.10 18.85 -11.85
N ASP A 45 1.83 18.93 -12.24
CA ASP A 45 0.69 18.90 -11.32
C ASP A 45 -0.09 17.60 -11.51
N ALA A 46 -0.50 16.97 -10.41
CA ALA A 46 -1.35 15.80 -10.44
C ALA A 46 -2.82 16.20 -10.66
N VAL A 47 -3.57 15.35 -11.36
CA VAL A 47 -5.03 15.41 -11.34
C VAL A 47 -5.48 14.77 -10.02
N PRO A 48 -6.19 15.48 -9.13
CA PRO A 48 -6.60 14.92 -7.85
C PRO A 48 -7.46 13.66 -8.04
N PRO A 49 -7.36 12.65 -7.17
CA PRO A 49 -8.16 11.44 -7.34
C PRO A 49 -9.66 11.73 -7.20
N GLY A 50 -10.49 10.93 -7.88
CA GLY A 50 -11.93 11.20 -8.01
C GLY A 50 -12.24 12.47 -8.81
N SER A 51 -11.29 12.94 -9.62
CA SER A 51 -11.43 14.11 -10.49
C SER A 51 -10.93 13.82 -11.90
N PHE A 52 -11.36 14.63 -12.86
CA PHE A 52 -10.81 14.66 -14.21
C PHE A 52 -10.38 16.07 -14.59
N ALA A 53 -9.46 16.16 -15.54
CA ALA A 53 -9.01 17.41 -16.14
C ALA A 53 -9.57 17.52 -17.58
N ALA A 54 -10.22 18.65 -17.88
CA ALA A 54 -10.70 18.99 -19.21
C ALA A 54 -9.92 20.19 -19.76
N LEU A 55 -9.27 20.00 -20.91
CA LEU A 55 -8.58 21.07 -21.63
C LEU A 55 -9.42 21.49 -22.84
N ASP A 56 -9.92 22.73 -22.80
CA ASP A 56 -10.65 23.31 -23.92
C ASP A 56 -9.72 23.68 -25.08
N ARG A 57 -10.31 23.88 -26.27
CA ARG A 57 -9.58 24.28 -27.49
C ARG A 57 -8.89 25.64 -27.36
N ASP A 58 -9.36 26.50 -26.46
CA ASP A 58 -8.75 27.81 -26.18
C ASP A 58 -7.60 27.73 -25.16
N GLY A 59 -7.29 26.52 -24.66
CA GLY A 59 -6.25 26.27 -23.67
C GLY A 59 -6.72 26.34 -22.22
N THR A 60 -8.02 26.58 -21.96
CA THR A 60 -8.56 26.60 -20.60
C THR A 60 -8.55 25.20 -20.00
N LEU A 61 -7.82 25.03 -18.89
CA LEU A 61 -7.83 23.81 -18.09
C LEU A 61 -8.87 23.92 -16.97
N ARG A 62 -9.78 22.95 -16.88
CA ARG A 62 -10.72 22.80 -15.76
C ARG A 62 -10.53 21.46 -15.08
N LEU A 63 -10.38 21.50 -13.77
CA LEU A 63 -10.44 20.32 -12.91
C LEU A 63 -11.87 20.17 -12.37
N THR A 64 -12.42 18.98 -12.41
CA THR A 64 -13.76 18.68 -11.88
C THR A 64 -13.71 17.38 -11.10
N SER A 65 -14.07 17.46 -9.82
CA SER A 65 -14.29 16.28 -8.99
C SER A 65 -15.65 15.67 -9.34
N TYR A 66 -15.66 14.38 -9.64
CA TYR A 66 -16.85 13.61 -9.98
C TYR A 66 -17.22 12.58 -8.90
N TRP A 67 -16.29 12.29 -8.00
CA TRP A 67 -16.44 11.26 -6.98
C TRP A 67 -15.93 11.74 -5.62
N SER A 68 -16.65 11.37 -4.57
CA SER A 68 -16.28 11.58 -3.18
C SER A 68 -16.75 10.37 -2.35
N PRO A 69 -16.04 9.98 -1.28
CA PRO A 69 -16.41 8.82 -0.49
C PRO A 69 -17.81 8.98 0.10
N PRO A 70 -18.66 7.93 0.06
CA PRO A 70 -20.04 8.01 0.53
C PRO A 70 -20.11 8.14 2.06
N THR A 71 -21.22 8.68 2.56
CA THR A 71 -21.45 8.71 4.02
C THR A 71 -21.84 7.31 4.52
N PRO A 72 -21.20 6.77 5.58
CA PRO A 72 -21.56 5.46 6.12
C PRO A 72 -22.97 5.45 6.72
N GLU A 73 -23.88 4.68 6.13
CA GLU A 73 -25.30 4.67 6.49
C GLU A 73 -25.89 3.28 6.75
N ILE A 74 -25.27 2.23 6.20
CA ILE A 74 -25.78 0.85 6.29
C ILE A 74 -25.32 0.21 7.60
N GLY A 75 -26.27 -0.01 8.52
CA GLY A 75 -26.04 -0.72 9.78
C GLY A 75 -26.39 -2.22 9.73
N ASP A 76 -27.13 -2.66 8.72
CA ASP A 76 -27.47 -4.06 8.53
C ASP A 76 -26.29 -4.80 7.89
N ALA A 77 -25.78 -5.80 8.60
CA ALA A 77 -24.56 -6.51 8.19
C ALA A 77 -24.77 -7.39 6.95
N GLU A 78 -25.97 -7.92 6.73
CA GLU A 78 -26.26 -8.76 5.58
C GLU A 78 -26.44 -7.91 4.32
N GLN A 79 -27.14 -6.79 4.42
CA GLN A 79 -27.27 -5.81 3.35
C GLN A 79 -25.89 -5.28 2.90
N ALA A 80 -25.04 -4.89 3.85
CA ALA A 80 -23.68 -4.44 3.54
C ALA A 80 -22.86 -5.56 2.87
N ALA A 81 -22.96 -6.79 3.38
CA ALA A 81 -22.28 -7.95 2.81
C ALA A 81 -22.74 -8.28 1.38
N ASP A 82 -24.04 -8.14 1.08
CA ASP A 82 -24.60 -8.35 -0.26
C ASP A 82 -24.09 -7.31 -1.27
N LEU A 83 -23.97 -6.03 -0.86
CA LEU A 83 -23.38 -4.98 -1.68
C LEU A 83 -21.91 -5.28 -2.01
N VAL A 84 -21.10 -5.60 -0.99
CA VAL A 84 -19.69 -5.96 -1.17
C VAL A 84 -19.55 -7.20 -2.05
N ARG A 85 -20.34 -8.26 -1.82
CA ARG A 85 -20.32 -9.47 -2.62
C ARG A 85 -20.62 -9.18 -4.09
N THR A 86 -21.64 -8.35 -4.35
CA THR A 86 -22.07 -7.99 -5.69
C THR A 86 -21.01 -7.16 -6.41
N ALA A 87 -20.50 -6.12 -5.75
CA ALA A 87 -19.45 -5.27 -6.32
C ALA A 87 -18.17 -6.06 -6.61
N LEU A 88 -17.72 -6.88 -5.65
CA LEU A 88 -16.50 -7.67 -5.80
C LEU A 88 -16.63 -8.73 -6.91
N SER A 89 -17.79 -9.39 -7.00
CA SER A 89 -18.07 -10.33 -8.09
C SER A 89 -17.97 -9.65 -9.46
N ARG A 90 -18.52 -8.45 -9.61
CA ARG A 90 -18.48 -7.68 -10.87
C ARG A 90 -17.07 -7.17 -11.18
N ALA A 91 -16.33 -6.73 -10.16
CA ALA A 91 -14.94 -6.29 -10.31
C ALA A 91 -14.02 -7.43 -10.81
N VAL A 92 -14.23 -8.65 -10.30
CA VAL A 92 -13.51 -9.85 -10.75
C VAL A 92 -13.91 -10.23 -12.18
N GLU A 93 -15.21 -10.26 -12.49
CA GLU A 93 -15.74 -10.57 -13.83
C GLU A 93 -15.22 -9.60 -14.90
N ALA A 94 -15.25 -8.29 -14.62
CA ALA A 94 -14.81 -7.27 -15.57
C ALA A 94 -13.32 -7.40 -15.93
N ARG A 95 -12.48 -7.66 -14.92
CA ARG A 95 -11.04 -7.88 -15.12
C ARG A 95 -10.79 -9.19 -15.83
N SER A 96 -11.49 -10.25 -15.46
CA SER A 96 -11.27 -11.55 -16.07
C SER A 96 -11.71 -11.61 -17.55
N ALA A 97 -12.70 -10.81 -17.96
CA ALA A 97 -13.14 -10.68 -19.34
C ALA A 97 -12.23 -9.79 -20.22
N SER A 98 -11.35 -8.98 -19.62
CA SER A 98 -10.52 -7.99 -20.35
C SER A 98 -9.18 -8.55 -20.83
N PHE A 99 -8.83 -9.78 -20.44
CA PHE A 99 -7.54 -10.41 -20.74
C PHE A 99 -7.73 -11.76 -21.41
N ALA A 100 -6.70 -12.24 -22.12
CA ALA A 100 -6.75 -13.52 -22.80
C ALA A 100 -6.71 -14.71 -21.82
N SER A 101 -6.06 -14.51 -20.67
CA SER A 101 -6.01 -15.48 -19.57
C SER A 101 -5.87 -14.73 -18.25
N VAL A 102 -6.17 -15.43 -17.15
CA VAL A 102 -6.14 -14.86 -15.80
C VAL A 102 -5.62 -15.89 -14.80
N SER A 103 -4.91 -15.39 -13.79
CA SER A 103 -4.48 -16.14 -12.62
C SER A 103 -4.84 -15.38 -11.35
N ALA A 104 -4.73 -16.04 -10.20
CA ALA A 104 -4.90 -15.41 -8.90
C ALA A 104 -3.82 -15.82 -7.91
N ASP A 105 -3.40 -14.88 -7.07
CA ASP A 105 -2.62 -15.22 -5.89
C ASP A 105 -3.46 -16.08 -4.93
N LEU A 106 -2.85 -17.11 -4.36
CA LEU A 106 -3.47 -17.95 -3.34
C LEU A 106 -2.54 -18.05 -2.13
N SER A 107 -2.40 -16.95 -1.40
CA SER A 107 -1.56 -16.90 -0.19
C SER A 107 -2.16 -17.66 1.01
N GLY A 108 -3.38 -18.19 0.90
CA GLY A 108 -4.12 -18.77 2.02
C GLY A 108 -4.75 -17.74 2.96
N GLY A 109 -4.45 -16.44 2.76
CA GLY A 109 -5.13 -15.33 3.43
C GLY A 109 -6.57 -15.15 2.93
N LEU A 110 -7.42 -14.48 3.71
CA LEU A 110 -8.83 -14.31 3.36
C LEU A 110 -9.02 -13.55 2.04
N ASP A 111 -8.22 -12.52 1.78
CA ASP A 111 -8.42 -11.62 0.63
C ASP A 111 -8.15 -12.31 -0.70
N SER A 112 -6.92 -12.82 -0.87
CA SER A 112 -6.49 -13.54 -2.07
C SER A 112 -7.35 -14.80 -2.33
N THR A 113 -7.66 -15.55 -1.26
CA THR A 113 -8.58 -16.69 -1.34
C THR A 113 -9.98 -16.26 -1.77
N SER A 114 -10.47 -15.11 -1.30
CA SER A 114 -11.78 -14.58 -1.73
C SER A 114 -11.84 -14.33 -3.23
N LEU A 115 -10.78 -13.76 -3.80
CA LEU A 115 -10.70 -13.52 -5.23
C LEU A 115 -10.59 -14.81 -6.04
N ALA A 116 -9.78 -15.78 -5.60
CA ALA A 116 -9.66 -17.07 -6.28
C ALA A 116 -11.00 -17.82 -6.35
N PHE A 117 -11.78 -17.84 -5.27
CA PHE A 117 -13.12 -18.44 -5.26
C PHE A 117 -14.16 -17.62 -6.06
N MET A 118 -14.03 -16.30 -6.14
CA MET A 118 -14.86 -15.51 -7.05
C MET A 118 -14.52 -15.81 -8.51
N LEU A 119 -13.23 -15.97 -8.82
CA LEU A 119 -12.76 -16.26 -10.17
C LEU A 119 -13.23 -17.63 -10.67
N ASP A 120 -13.18 -18.66 -9.82
CA ASP A 120 -13.67 -20.04 -10.10
C ASP A 120 -15.16 -20.08 -10.46
N ARG A 121 -15.95 -19.08 -10.04
CA ARG A 121 -17.37 -18.96 -10.41
C ARG A 121 -17.60 -18.35 -11.79
N HIS A 122 -16.62 -17.62 -12.31
CA HIS A 122 -16.73 -16.87 -13.56
C HIS A 122 -15.98 -17.54 -14.71
N ILE A 123 -14.95 -18.33 -14.41
CA ILE A 123 -14.05 -18.93 -15.40
C ILE A 123 -13.87 -20.42 -15.13
N ALA A 124 -13.89 -21.20 -16.22
CA ALA A 124 -13.79 -22.66 -16.16
C ALA A 124 -12.39 -23.15 -15.72
N THR A 125 -11.32 -22.50 -16.19
CA THR A 125 -9.94 -22.88 -15.91
C THR A 125 -9.05 -21.66 -15.73
N PHE A 126 -8.23 -21.65 -14.67
CA PHE A 126 -7.27 -20.59 -14.38
C PHE A 126 -6.11 -21.11 -13.53
N GLU A 127 -5.07 -20.31 -13.36
CA GLU A 127 -3.89 -20.67 -12.55
C GLU A 127 -3.94 -19.97 -11.18
N THR A 128 -3.40 -20.62 -10.16
CA THR A 128 -3.19 -20.01 -8.85
C THR A 128 -1.76 -20.15 -8.37
N PHE A 129 -1.24 -19.11 -7.73
CA PHE A 129 0.16 -19.05 -7.33
C PHE A 129 0.34 -18.91 -5.82
N HIS A 130 1.22 -19.72 -5.25
CA HIS A 130 1.64 -19.61 -3.85
C HIS A 130 3.17 -19.70 -3.73
N SER A 131 3.78 -18.75 -3.03
CA SER A 131 5.20 -18.82 -2.64
C SER A 131 5.32 -19.40 -1.24
N LEU A 132 6.07 -20.50 -1.10
CA LEU A 132 6.32 -21.08 0.21
C LEU A 132 7.16 -20.16 1.08
N SER A 133 6.88 -20.24 2.38
CA SER A 133 7.67 -19.60 3.42
C SER A 133 8.66 -20.59 4.03
N ASP A 134 9.87 -20.12 4.36
CA ASP A 134 10.84 -20.88 5.18
C ASP A 134 10.55 -20.76 6.69
N ASP A 135 9.54 -20.01 7.10
CA ASP A 135 9.15 -19.89 8.51
C ASP A 135 8.24 -21.07 8.93
N SER A 136 8.72 -21.91 9.85
CA SER A 136 7.96 -23.08 10.34
C SER A 136 6.68 -22.72 11.11
N LEU A 137 6.54 -21.47 11.58
CA LEU A 137 5.32 -20.99 12.22
C LEU A 137 4.31 -20.43 11.21
N ASN A 138 4.69 -20.33 9.95
CA ASN A 138 3.82 -19.88 8.88
C ASN A 138 2.89 -21.03 8.43
N ASP A 139 1.59 -20.89 8.69
CA ASP A 139 0.57 -21.86 8.26
C ASP A 139 -0.15 -21.46 6.96
N ASP A 140 0.28 -20.40 6.28
CA ASP A 140 -0.30 -19.89 5.02
C ASP A 140 -0.34 -20.99 3.95
N ALA A 141 0.76 -21.74 3.77
CA ALA A 141 0.86 -22.83 2.80
C ALA A 141 -0.16 -23.94 3.04
N ARG A 142 -0.44 -24.27 4.32
CA ARG A 142 -1.48 -25.23 4.67
C ARG A 142 -2.86 -24.74 4.25
N TRP A 143 -3.15 -23.46 4.48
CA TRP A 143 -4.44 -22.87 4.10
C TRP A 143 -4.59 -22.69 2.59
N ALA A 144 -3.51 -22.34 1.88
CA ALA A 144 -3.48 -22.29 0.43
C ALA A 144 -3.79 -23.67 -0.17
N ALA A 145 -3.17 -24.74 0.35
CA ALA A 145 -3.46 -26.11 -0.09
C ALA A 145 -4.92 -26.53 0.19
N VAL A 146 -5.47 -26.16 1.35
CA VAL A 146 -6.89 -26.41 1.69
C VAL A 146 -7.82 -25.67 0.72
N ALA A 147 -7.48 -24.44 0.34
CA ALA A 147 -8.23 -23.65 -0.63
C ALA A 147 -8.12 -24.24 -2.04
N ALA A 148 -6.92 -24.56 -2.50
CA ALA A 148 -6.67 -25.15 -3.81
C ALA A 148 -7.45 -26.46 -4.02
N ALA A 149 -7.51 -27.32 -3.00
CA ALA A 149 -8.30 -28.56 -3.04
C ALA A 149 -9.82 -28.35 -3.20
N ARG A 150 -10.30 -27.10 -3.13
CA ARG A 150 -11.70 -26.69 -3.25
C ARG A 150 -11.96 -25.76 -4.43
N LEU A 151 -10.96 -25.55 -5.30
CA LEU A 151 -11.03 -24.76 -6.52
C LEU A 151 -10.84 -25.70 -7.72
N PRO A 152 -11.90 -26.39 -8.18
CA PRO A 152 -11.77 -27.40 -9.24
C PRO A 152 -11.35 -26.81 -10.59
N GLY A 153 -11.57 -25.51 -10.84
CA GLY A 153 -11.09 -24.82 -12.04
C GLY A 153 -9.65 -24.33 -11.93
N ALA A 154 -8.99 -24.45 -10.77
CA ALA A 154 -7.65 -23.90 -10.56
C ALA A 154 -6.56 -24.96 -10.74
N GLU A 155 -5.58 -24.68 -11.59
CA GLU A 155 -4.26 -25.32 -11.51
C GLU A 155 -3.44 -24.60 -10.44
N HIS A 156 -3.00 -25.32 -9.40
CA HIS A 156 -2.30 -24.72 -8.26
C HIS A 156 -0.79 -24.91 -8.35
N HIS A 157 -0.07 -23.81 -8.53
CA HIS A 157 1.38 -23.76 -8.59
C HIS A 157 1.96 -23.29 -7.26
N VAL A 158 2.83 -24.12 -6.69
CA VAL A 158 3.55 -23.85 -5.44
C VAL A 158 5.02 -23.66 -5.77
N PHE A 159 5.56 -22.48 -5.43
CA PHE A 159 6.96 -22.16 -5.63
C PHE A 159 7.76 -22.41 -4.36
N PRO A 160 8.75 -23.32 -4.39
CA PRO A 160 9.65 -23.54 -3.27
C PRO A 160 10.44 -22.29 -2.92
N TYR A 161 10.69 -22.11 -1.62
CA TYR A 161 11.43 -20.95 -1.12
C TYR A 161 12.88 -20.94 -1.65
N ASP A 162 13.52 -22.11 -1.66
CA ASP A 162 14.92 -22.31 -2.08
C ASP A 162 15.14 -22.19 -3.60
N GLU A 163 14.07 -22.28 -4.38
CA GLU A 163 14.10 -22.09 -5.84
C GLU A 163 13.75 -20.66 -6.28
N SER A 164 13.36 -19.80 -5.34
CA SER A 164 12.89 -18.44 -5.61
C SER A 164 13.90 -17.38 -5.12
N PRO A 165 13.98 -16.21 -5.76
CA PRO A 165 14.74 -15.09 -5.22
C PRO A 165 14.32 -14.75 -3.79
N THR A 166 15.30 -14.46 -2.94
CA THR A 166 15.05 -14.02 -1.57
C THR A 166 14.72 -12.54 -1.51
N TRP A 167 14.23 -12.07 -0.35
CA TRP A 167 14.03 -10.64 -0.11
C TRP A 167 15.32 -9.86 -0.34
N TYR A 168 15.20 -8.65 -0.91
CA TYR A 168 16.32 -7.80 -1.32
C TYR A 168 17.18 -8.34 -2.47
N THR A 169 16.75 -9.40 -3.16
CA THR A 169 17.43 -9.79 -4.40
C THR A 169 17.32 -8.66 -5.41
N MET A 170 18.47 -8.04 -5.69
CA MET A 170 18.58 -6.96 -6.66
C MET A 170 18.39 -7.52 -8.06
N VAL A 171 17.55 -6.84 -8.85
CA VAL A 171 17.37 -7.17 -10.27
C VAL A 171 17.95 -6.06 -11.13
N GLU A 172 18.51 -6.44 -12.28
CA GLU A 172 18.94 -5.48 -13.30
C GLU A 172 17.74 -4.81 -13.98
N ASP A 173 16.57 -5.46 -13.94
CA ASP A 173 15.33 -4.93 -14.48
C ASP A 173 14.87 -3.69 -13.69
N ARG A 174 14.76 -2.58 -14.41
CA ARG A 174 14.33 -1.27 -13.89
C ARG A 174 13.02 -0.80 -14.51
N SER A 175 12.16 -1.74 -14.90
CA SER A 175 10.83 -1.46 -15.46
C SER A 175 9.84 -0.88 -14.44
N TYR A 176 10.22 -0.77 -13.16
CA TYR A 176 9.40 -0.14 -12.12
C TYR A 176 9.08 1.34 -12.42
N SER A 177 8.02 1.84 -11.78
CA SER A 177 7.63 3.24 -11.90
C SER A 177 8.74 4.17 -11.37
N ARG A 178 9.04 5.22 -12.12
CA ARG A 178 9.95 6.28 -11.69
C ARG A 178 9.25 7.43 -11.03
N ASP A 179 7.92 7.44 -10.97
CA ASP A 179 7.19 8.63 -10.54
C ASP A 179 7.40 8.92 -9.05
N THR A 180 7.64 7.89 -8.25
CA THR A 180 7.86 8.00 -6.80
C THR A 180 8.77 6.87 -6.28
N PRO A 181 9.53 7.08 -5.18
CA PRO A 181 10.27 6.03 -4.49
C PRO A 181 9.42 4.84 -4.07
N ASP A 182 9.98 3.63 -4.21
CA ASP A 182 9.27 2.39 -3.88
C ASP A 182 9.62 1.85 -2.47
N PRO A 183 8.73 1.98 -1.46
CA PRO A 183 8.97 1.47 -0.12
C PRO A 183 8.76 -0.06 -0.04
N MET A 184 8.64 -0.74 -1.17
CA MET A 184 8.62 -2.20 -1.28
C MET A 184 9.79 -2.75 -2.12
N ALA A 185 10.90 -2.00 -2.24
CA ALA A 185 12.06 -2.42 -3.02
C ALA A 185 12.56 -3.85 -2.73
N ARG A 186 12.43 -4.34 -1.48
CA ARG A 186 12.77 -5.73 -1.13
C ARG A 186 12.03 -6.81 -1.92
N THR A 187 10.84 -6.52 -2.46
CA THR A 187 10.03 -7.50 -3.19
C THR A 187 10.38 -7.60 -4.66
N HIS A 188 11.13 -6.65 -5.24
CA HIS A 188 11.33 -6.54 -6.70
C HIS A 188 11.73 -7.86 -7.35
N GLY A 189 12.82 -8.49 -6.89
CA GLY A 189 13.29 -9.75 -7.46
C GLY A 189 12.30 -10.90 -7.32
N LYS A 190 11.62 -11.01 -6.17
CA LYS A 190 10.61 -12.05 -5.92
C LYS A 190 9.35 -11.83 -6.76
N SER A 191 8.88 -10.58 -6.87
CA SER A 191 7.74 -10.21 -7.70
C SER A 191 8.03 -10.51 -9.18
N LEU A 192 9.15 -10.02 -9.72
CA LEU A 192 9.53 -10.26 -11.11
C LEU A 192 9.60 -11.76 -11.42
N TYR A 193 10.26 -12.53 -10.55
CA TYR A 193 10.32 -13.99 -10.69
C TYR A 193 8.93 -14.62 -10.81
N LEU A 194 8.00 -14.28 -9.91
CA LEU A 194 6.64 -14.82 -9.97
C LEU A 194 5.90 -14.40 -11.25
N HIS A 195 6.10 -13.17 -11.74
CA HIS A 195 5.47 -12.71 -12.98
C HIS A 195 6.01 -13.43 -14.22
N THR A 196 7.30 -13.77 -14.24
CA THR A 196 7.92 -14.53 -15.35
C THR A 196 7.58 -16.02 -15.38
N ARG A 197 6.83 -16.54 -14.39
CA ARG A 197 6.40 -17.94 -14.35
C ARG A 197 5.13 -18.21 -15.14
N VAL A 198 4.40 -17.16 -15.53
CA VAL A 198 3.24 -17.27 -16.42
C VAL A 198 3.77 -17.29 -17.85
N ASP A 199 3.49 -18.37 -18.59
CA ASP A 199 3.80 -18.41 -20.02
C ASP A 199 2.74 -17.61 -20.79
N VAL A 200 3.15 -16.46 -21.32
CA VAL A 200 2.22 -15.50 -21.94
C VAL A 200 2.47 -15.35 -23.44
N ALA A 201 1.60 -15.96 -24.24
CA ALA A 201 1.50 -15.67 -25.67
C ALA A 201 0.63 -14.42 -25.98
N ALA A 202 -0.14 -13.94 -24.99
CA ALA A 202 -1.08 -12.82 -25.07
C ALA A 202 -1.25 -12.18 -23.67
N PRO A 203 -1.85 -10.98 -23.57
CA PRO A 203 -2.03 -10.30 -22.29
C PRO A 203 -2.74 -11.14 -21.23
N HIS A 204 -2.11 -11.24 -20.06
CA HIS A 204 -2.58 -12.02 -18.91
C HIS A 204 -2.81 -11.13 -17.69
N ALA A 205 -3.90 -11.36 -16.96
CA ALA A 205 -4.15 -10.69 -15.67
C ALA A 205 -3.81 -11.58 -14.48
N ARG A 206 -3.06 -11.06 -13.51
CA ARG A 206 -2.82 -11.72 -12.22
C ARG A 206 -3.56 -10.95 -11.12
N LEU A 207 -4.58 -11.58 -10.55
CA LEU A 207 -5.37 -10.98 -9.46
C LEU A 207 -4.64 -11.11 -8.12
N ASN A 208 -4.52 -10.00 -7.38
CA ASN A 208 -3.96 -10.00 -6.03
C ASN A 208 -4.95 -9.43 -4.99
N GLY A 209 -4.69 -9.67 -3.70
CA GLY A 209 -5.56 -9.28 -2.58
C GLY A 209 -5.41 -7.84 -2.07
N THR A 210 -4.63 -6.98 -2.73
CA THR A 210 -4.42 -5.57 -2.33
C THR A 210 -5.76 -4.83 -2.32
N GLY A 211 -6.00 -4.02 -1.30
CA GLY A 211 -7.29 -3.38 -1.01
C GLY A 211 -8.11 -4.14 0.03
N GLY A 212 -7.90 -5.46 0.17
CA GLY A 212 -8.65 -6.28 1.10
C GLY A 212 -8.32 -5.99 2.57
N ASP A 213 -7.06 -5.68 2.90
CA ASP A 213 -6.69 -5.24 4.25
C ASP A 213 -7.16 -3.79 4.48
N GLU A 214 -6.99 -2.92 3.50
CA GLU A 214 -7.33 -1.50 3.59
C GLU A 214 -8.83 -1.25 3.81
N LEU A 215 -9.70 -2.05 3.18
CA LEU A 215 -11.15 -1.91 3.28
C LEU A 215 -11.78 -2.68 4.45
N PHE A 216 -11.17 -3.80 4.88
CA PHE A 216 -11.83 -4.74 5.80
C PHE A 216 -11.03 -5.07 7.06
N SER A 217 -9.75 -4.68 7.15
CA SER A 217 -8.99 -4.70 8.41
C SER A 217 -9.14 -3.33 9.08
N MET A 218 -9.95 -3.25 10.12
CA MET A 218 -10.17 -1.98 10.81
C MET A 218 -8.92 -1.51 11.55
N ASP A 219 -8.52 -0.28 11.26
CA ASP A 219 -7.45 0.44 11.96
C ASP A 219 -7.94 1.01 13.32
N VAL A 220 -7.00 1.34 14.21
CA VAL A 220 -7.28 2.00 15.49
C VAL A 220 -8.05 3.30 15.32
N LEU A 221 -7.87 4.00 14.20
CA LEU A 221 -8.58 5.23 13.88
C LEU A 221 -10.09 5.03 13.82
N ALA A 222 -10.59 3.85 13.46
CA ALA A 222 -12.02 3.54 13.52
C ALA A 222 -12.64 3.78 14.91
N MET A 223 -11.84 3.71 15.98
CA MET A 223 -12.28 4.02 17.34
C MET A 223 -12.64 5.49 17.55
N HIS A 224 -12.13 6.40 16.73
CA HIS A 224 -12.50 7.81 16.78
C HIS A 224 -14.01 7.99 16.60
N ASP A 225 -14.59 7.40 15.55
CA ASP A 225 -16.02 7.52 15.25
C ASP A 225 -16.89 6.86 16.33
N TYR A 226 -16.45 5.76 16.92
CA TYR A 226 -17.17 5.12 18.03
C TYR A 226 -17.21 5.98 19.29
N LEU A 227 -16.11 6.67 19.60
CA LEU A 227 -16.01 7.49 20.80
C LEU A 227 -16.76 8.82 20.66
N THR A 228 -16.94 9.31 19.44
CA THR A 228 -17.55 10.61 19.13
C THR A 228 -19.00 10.51 18.66
N THR A 229 -19.35 9.51 17.85
CA THR A 229 -20.67 9.44 17.17
C THR A 229 -21.58 8.30 17.63
N ASP A 230 -21.07 7.13 18.03
CA ASP A 230 -21.89 5.94 18.33
C ASP A 230 -21.53 5.26 19.67
N ARG A 231 -21.57 6.02 20.76
CA ARG A 231 -21.11 5.55 22.09
C ARG A 231 -21.85 4.31 22.62
N GLY A 232 -23.10 4.12 22.23
CA GLY A 232 -23.96 3.03 22.69
C GLY A 232 -23.68 1.71 21.97
N ALA A 233 -23.65 1.72 20.63
CA ALA A 233 -23.38 0.51 19.85
C ALA A 233 -21.89 0.14 19.82
N ALA A 234 -21.00 1.09 20.13
CA ALA A 234 -19.55 0.93 20.13
C ALA A 234 -18.98 -0.03 21.19
N LYS A 235 -19.68 -0.28 22.31
CA LYS A 235 -19.05 -0.92 23.48
C LYS A 235 -18.47 -2.30 23.15
N LYS A 236 -19.27 -3.17 22.53
CA LYS A 236 -18.85 -4.55 22.19
C LYS A 236 -17.79 -4.57 21.07
N PRO A 237 -17.94 -3.82 19.96
CA PRO A 237 -16.88 -3.65 18.96
C PRO A 237 -15.55 -3.14 19.55
N PHE A 238 -15.60 -2.14 20.44
CA PHE A 238 -14.41 -1.61 21.09
C PHE A 238 -13.72 -2.67 21.95
N GLU A 239 -14.49 -3.36 22.80
CA GLU A 239 -13.96 -4.43 23.66
C GLU A 239 -13.32 -5.54 22.80
N ALA A 240 -13.99 -5.97 21.72
CA ALA A 240 -13.44 -6.91 20.75
C ALA A 240 -12.09 -6.47 20.18
N PHE A 241 -12.03 -5.24 19.65
CA PHE A 241 -10.86 -4.68 19.02
C PHE A 241 -9.65 -4.61 19.96
N VAL A 242 -9.89 -4.26 21.23
CA VAL A 242 -8.85 -4.19 22.26
C VAL A 242 -8.42 -5.59 22.70
N TYR A 243 -9.35 -6.53 22.87
CA TYR A 243 -9.03 -7.91 23.25
C TYR A 243 -8.18 -8.63 22.19
N GLU A 244 -8.46 -8.41 20.90
CA GLU A 244 -7.67 -8.98 19.80
C GLU A 244 -6.22 -8.47 19.79
N ARG A 245 -5.97 -7.28 20.34
CA ARG A 245 -4.63 -6.71 20.51
C ARG A 245 -3.97 -7.06 21.85
N HIS A 246 -4.60 -7.93 22.64
CA HIS A 246 -4.12 -8.37 23.96
C HIS A 246 -3.90 -7.21 24.95
N ASP A 247 -4.67 -6.12 24.78
CA ASP A 247 -4.58 -4.93 25.60
C ASP A 247 -5.71 -4.87 26.65
N VAL A 248 -5.61 -3.91 27.58
CA VAL A 248 -6.61 -3.71 28.65
C VAL A 248 -7.61 -2.62 28.22
N PRO A 249 -8.91 -2.93 28.05
CA PRO A 249 -9.91 -1.96 27.55
C PRO A 249 -9.96 -0.65 28.32
N ARG A 250 -9.85 -0.69 29.66
CA ARG A 250 -9.85 0.53 30.50
C ARG A 250 -8.63 1.41 30.25
N THR A 251 -7.46 0.80 30.03
CA THR A 251 -6.20 1.50 29.75
C THR A 251 -6.24 2.15 28.37
N VAL A 252 -6.65 1.40 27.35
CA VAL A 252 -6.79 1.90 25.98
C VAL A 252 -7.78 3.06 25.94
N ARG A 253 -8.96 2.90 26.55
CA ARG A 253 -9.98 3.95 26.60
C ARG A 253 -9.45 5.22 27.27
N ARG A 254 -8.66 5.10 28.34
CA ARG A 254 -8.04 6.26 29.01
C ARG A 254 -6.96 6.92 28.14
N ARG A 255 -6.17 6.14 27.40
CA ARG A 255 -5.16 6.66 26.45
C ARG A 255 -5.84 7.43 25.32
N MET A 256 -6.78 6.81 24.63
CA MET A 256 -7.59 7.44 23.57
C MET A 256 -8.34 8.67 24.05
N ALA A 257 -8.91 8.63 25.26
CA ALA A 257 -9.62 9.78 25.83
C ALA A 257 -8.72 11.01 26.05
N LYS A 258 -7.42 10.79 26.22
CA LYS A 258 -6.38 11.79 26.48
C LYS A 258 -5.48 12.06 25.28
N ASP A 259 -5.75 11.44 24.14
CA ASP A 259 -4.90 11.58 22.98
C ASP A 259 -4.96 13.03 22.46
N PRO A 260 -3.82 13.75 22.40
CA PRO A 260 -3.81 15.17 22.01
C PRO A 260 -4.26 15.43 20.58
N ASP A 261 -4.27 14.39 19.74
CA ASP A 261 -4.61 14.50 18.31
C ASP A 261 -6.05 14.08 18.00
N ARG A 262 -6.80 13.61 19.02
CA ARG A 262 -8.18 13.11 18.86
C ARG A 262 -9.12 14.14 18.24
N ASP A 263 -9.22 15.33 18.83
CA ASP A 263 -10.22 16.33 18.46
C ASP A 263 -9.60 17.51 17.66
N VAL A 264 -8.50 17.25 16.96
CA VAL A 264 -7.73 18.26 16.20
C VAL A 264 -8.17 18.27 14.74
N SER A 265 -8.22 19.46 14.11
CA SER A 265 -8.50 19.60 12.66
C SER A 265 -7.42 18.91 11.82
N PHE A 266 -7.68 18.74 10.53
CA PHE A 266 -6.70 18.15 9.63
C PHE A 266 -5.47 19.05 9.50
N GLU A 267 -5.66 20.36 9.30
CA GLU A 267 -4.55 21.30 9.14
C GLU A 267 -3.68 21.38 10.40
N ASP A 268 -4.30 21.47 11.58
CA ASP A 268 -3.59 21.53 12.85
C ASP A 268 -2.82 20.22 13.15
N TRP A 269 -3.40 19.07 12.81
CA TRP A 269 -2.72 17.78 12.95
C TRP A 269 -1.53 17.68 12.00
N PHE A 270 -1.70 18.13 10.74
CA PHE A 270 -0.64 18.11 9.74
C PHE A 270 0.52 19.04 10.14
N ALA A 271 0.23 20.26 10.60
CA ALA A 271 1.24 21.20 11.09
C ALA A 271 2.03 20.64 12.30
N ARG A 272 1.37 19.87 13.18
CA ARG A 272 2.04 19.20 14.31
C ARG A 272 3.06 18.14 13.88
N LEU A 273 2.98 17.60 12.66
CA LEU A 273 4.00 16.69 12.14
C LEU A 273 5.36 17.38 12.00
N GLY A 274 5.40 18.69 11.74
CA GLY A 274 6.65 19.45 11.68
C GLY A 274 7.33 19.64 13.04
N ALA A 275 6.53 19.90 14.08
CA ALA A 275 7.02 20.08 15.44
C ALA A 275 7.34 18.75 16.16
N ALA A 276 6.64 17.67 15.80
CA ALA A 276 6.94 16.34 16.29
C ALA A 276 8.19 15.84 15.57
N THR A 277 9.33 15.78 16.27
CA THR A 277 10.41 14.90 15.81
C THR A 277 9.81 13.51 15.73
N VAL A 278 9.65 13.02 14.50
CA VAL A 278 8.75 11.91 14.19
C VAL A 278 9.32 10.55 14.66
N SER A 279 9.69 10.41 15.93
CA SER A 279 10.52 9.31 16.42
C SER A 279 9.72 8.20 17.10
N GLU A 280 8.58 8.50 17.73
CA GLU A 280 7.85 7.53 18.55
C GLU A 280 6.53 7.07 17.92
N ARG A 281 6.38 5.74 17.82
CA ARG A 281 5.13 5.10 17.42
C ARG A 281 4.05 5.35 18.48
N ARG A 282 2.90 5.90 18.06
CA ARG A 282 1.71 6.05 18.91
C ARG A 282 0.62 5.06 18.49
N PRO A 283 0.68 3.78 18.94
CA PRO A 283 -0.21 2.72 18.46
C PRO A 283 -1.70 2.91 18.82
N TRP A 284 -2.00 3.89 19.69
CA TRP A 284 -3.35 4.23 20.13
C TRP A 284 -3.75 5.67 19.77
N SER A 285 -3.04 6.29 18.82
CA SER A 285 -3.39 7.62 18.33
C SER A 285 -4.69 7.59 17.54
N LEU A 286 -5.50 8.63 17.73
CA LEU A 286 -6.73 8.97 17.06
C LEU A 286 -6.56 10.28 16.26
N GLY A 287 -5.35 10.52 15.74
CA GLY A 287 -5.05 11.58 14.78
C GLY A 287 -5.79 11.40 13.46
N TRP A 288 -5.25 11.87 12.34
CA TRP A 288 -5.86 11.65 11.03
C TRP A 288 -5.34 10.43 10.31
N GLU A 289 -4.07 10.11 10.52
CA GLU A 289 -3.39 8.96 9.94
C GLU A 289 -2.55 8.28 11.01
N SER A 290 -2.12 7.05 10.70
CA SER A 290 -1.01 6.42 11.42
C SER A 290 0.18 7.36 11.45
N THR A 291 0.63 7.77 12.66
CA THR A 291 1.72 8.74 12.81
C THR A 291 2.92 8.27 11.97
N PRO A 292 3.40 9.07 11.01
CA PRO A 292 4.62 8.75 10.29
C PRO A 292 5.76 8.50 11.27
N ARG A 293 6.88 7.94 10.82
CA ARG A 293 8.09 7.85 11.64
C ARG A 293 9.31 8.27 10.84
N LEU A 294 10.38 8.64 11.52
CA LEU A 294 11.71 8.79 10.95
C LEU A 294 12.51 7.53 11.24
N ALA A 295 13.15 7.01 10.20
CA ALA A 295 14.12 5.95 10.37
C ALA A 295 15.33 6.47 11.20
N PRO A 296 16.03 5.61 11.96
CA PRO A 296 17.14 6.02 12.82
C PRO A 296 18.30 6.72 12.10
N TRP A 297 18.47 6.47 10.80
CA TRP A 297 19.52 7.03 9.96
C TRP A 297 19.11 8.31 9.22
N ILE A 298 17.95 8.91 9.50
CA ILE A 298 17.64 10.22 8.92
C ILE A 298 18.46 11.30 9.62
N THR A 299 19.14 12.14 8.84
CA THR A 299 19.99 13.22 9.37
C THR A 299 19.16 14.33 10.03
N ASP A 300 19.81 15.13 10.88
CA ASP A 300 19.18 16.31 11.46
C ASP A 300 18.83 17.39 10.42
N ASP A 301 19.60 17.50 9.33
CA ASP A 301 19.30 18.41 8.20
C ASP A 301 18.00 18.01 7.49
N ALA A 302 17.87 16.72 7.16
CA ALA A 302 16.66 16.21 6.52
C ALA A 302 15.44 16.33 7.44
N ARG A 303 15.64 16.11 8.75
CA ARG A 303 14.60 16.35 9.76
C ARG A 303 14.16 17.81 9.80
N ALA A 304 15.09 18.77 9.76
CA ALA A 304 14.77 20.19 9.73
C ALA A 304 14.00 20.56 8.45
N ARG A 305 14.41 20.05 7.28
CA ARG A 305 13.73 20.25 6.00
C ARG A 305 12.29 19.69 5.99
N LEU A 306 12.07 18.55 6.64
CA LEU A 306 10.73 18.00 6.84
C LEU A 306 9.86 18.89 7.74
N GLY A 307 10.45 19.41 8.83
CA GLY A 307 9.80 20.37 9.70
C GLY A 307 9.36 21.62 8.94
N ASP A 308 10.27 22.19 8.13
CA ASP A 308 9.97 23.33 7.28
C ASP A 308 8.82 23.02 6.30
N LEU A 309 8.88 21.88 5.60
CA LEU A 309 7.84 21.46 4.65
C LEU A 309 6.46 21.34 5.30
N PHE A 310 6.35 20.66 6.45
CA PHE A 310 5.07 20.44 7.14
C PHE A 310 4.50 21.70 7.77
N GLU A 311 5.36 22.66 8.12
CA GLU A 311 4.93 23.98 8.58
C GLU A 311 4.67 24.96 7.42
N GLY A 312 4.76 24.51 6.16
CA GLY A 312 4.56 25.34 4.97
C GLY A 312 5.67 26.38 4.76
N ARG A 313 6.83 26.20 5.40
CA ARG A 313 8.01 27.04 5.23
C ARG A 313 8.78 26.54 4.00
N GLY A 314 9.00 27.43 3.01
CA GLY A 314 9.81 27.14 1.81
C GLY A 314 9.03 26.66 0.58
N ARG A 315 8.06 25.74 0.74
CA ARG A 315 7.16 25.28 -0.33
C ARG A 315 5.71 25.26 0.14
N SER A 316 4.84 25.88 -0.65
CA SER A 316 3.39 25.72 -0.46
C SER A 316 2.98 24.30 -0.86
N LEU A 317 2.18 23.66 0.00
CA LEU A 317 1.56 22.36 -0.27
C LEU A 317 0.16 22.50 -0.89
N GLY A 318 -0.28 23.73 -1.17
CA GLY A 318 -1.64 24.01 -1.63
C GLY A 318 -2.67 23.85 -0.50
N ASP A 319 -3.91 23.53 -0.87
CA ASP A 319 -5.00 23.36 0.08
C ASP A 319 -4.86 22.04 0.85
N LEU A 320 -4.67 22.15 2.17
CA LEU A 320 -4.62 21.01 3.08
C LEU A 320 -6.04 20.54 3.42
N ALA A 321 -6.66 19.77 2.54
CA ALA A 321 -7.98 19.20 2.77
C ALA A 321 -7.89 17.68 2.98
N PRO A 322 -8.60 17.09 3.98
CA PRO A 322 -8.62 15.65 4.15
C PRO A 322 -9.46 14.98 3.04
N LEU A 323 -9.12 13.72 2.73
CA LEU A 323 -9.87 12.87 1.79
C LEU A 323 -11.32 12.58 2.19
N SER A 324 -11.64 12.71 3.47
CA SER A 324 -12.98 12.64 4.03
C SER A 324 -13.03 13.52 5.27
N PRO A 325 -14.17 14.16 5.60
CA PRO A 325 -14.33 14.85 6.87
C PRO A 325 -14.27 13.91 8.10
N ARG A 326 -14.34 12.58 7.90
CA ARG A 326 -14.25 11.58 8.97
C ARG A 326 -12.85 10.96 8.98
N LYS A 327 -12.16 11.02 10.13
CA LYS A 327 -10.79 10.50 10.29
C LYS A 327 -10.61 9.04 9.87
N PRO A 328 -11.48 8.08 10.27
CA PRO A 328 -11.29 6.70 9.85
C PRO A 328 -11.44 6.51 8.34
N GLN A 329 -12.40 7.21 7.74
CA GLN A 329 -12.63 7.14 6.29
C GLN A 329 -11.50 7.84 5.52
N HIS A 330 -10.91 8.91 6.06
CA HIS A 330 -9.70 9.52 5.52
C HIS A 330 -8.55 8.52 5.44
N GLU A 331 -8.24 7.82 6.54
CA GLU A 331 -7.17 6.80 6.55
C GLU A 331 -7.48 5.66 5.58
N ILE A 332 -8.71 5.13 5.55
CA ILE A 332 -9.09 4.07 4.59
C ILE A 332 -8.86 4.57 3.16
N MET A 333 -9.28 5.79 2.83
CA MET A 333 -9.08 6.36 1.50
C MET A 333 -7.60 6.52 1.15
N LYS A 334 -6.77 6.95 2.10
CA LYS A 334 -5.32 7.04 1.92
C LYS A 334 -4.71 5.67 1.65
N LEU A 335 -5.06 4.67 2.46
CA LEU A 335 -4.56 3.31 2.31
C LEU A 335 -5.01 2.66 0.99
N VAL A 336 -6.26 2.88 0.56
CA VAL A 336 -6.76 2.44 -0.76
C VAL A 336 -5.93 3.04 -1.89
N ARG A 337 -5.58 4.33 -1.81
CA ARG A 337 -4.71 4.99 -2.81
C ARG A 337 -3.31 4.39 -2.84
N ILE A 338 -2.72 4.19 -1.66
CA ILE A 338 -1.44 3.48 -1.52
C ILE A 338 -1.51 2.09 -2.16
N GLY A 339 -2.59 1.33 -1.93
CA GLY A 339 -2.82 0.04 -2.57
C GLY A 339 -2.89 0.14 -4.11
N GLY A 340 -3.49 1.21 -4.62
CA GLY A 340 -3.53 1.51 -6.06
C GLY A 340 -2.15 1.74 -6.64
N ASP A 341 -1.30 2.51 -5.94
CA ASP A 341 0.07 2.77 -6.35
C ASP A 341 0.95 1.52 -6.29
N VAL A 342 0.80 0.69 -5.25
CA VAL A 342 1.45 -0.62 -5.15
C VAL A 342 1.06 -1.50 -6.34
N THR A 343 -0.22 -1.56 -6.69
CA THR A 343 -0.73 -2.33 -7.83
C THR A 343 -0.14 -1.81 -9.15
N ARG A 344 -0.08 -0.48 -9.33
CA ARG A 344 0.53 0.15 -10.51
C ARG A 344 2.01 -0.20 -10.65
N ARG A 345 2.76 -0.21 -9.53
CA ARG A 345 4.18 -0.56 -9.52
C ARG A 345 4.43 -2.03 -9.82
N MET A 346 3.60 -2.93 -9.28
CA MET A 346 3.66 -4.35 -9.63
C MET A 346 3.37 -4.57 -11.13
N THR A 347 2.39 -3.86 -11.69
CA THR A 347 2.13 -3.87 -13.13
C THR A 347 3.29 -3.30 -13.94
N ALA A 348 3.91 -2.20 -13.51
CA ALA A 348 5.07 -1.64 -14.19
C ALA A 348 6.23 -2.64 -14.30
N LEU A 349 6.47 -3.42 -13.24
CA LEU A 349 7.49 -4.49 -13.20
C LEU A 349 7.15 -5.71 -14.09
N SER A 350 5.87 -5.95 -14.39
CA SER A 350 5.41 -7.21 -15.00
C SER A 350 4.85 -7.06 -16.40
N ALA A 351 4.38 -5.87 -16.79
CA ALA A 351 3.75 -5.62 -18.08
C ALA A 351 4.72 -5.84 -19.26
N GLY A 352 6.02 -5.59 -19.07
CA GLY A 352 7.07 -5.93 -20.05
C GLY A 352 7.18 -7.43 -20.33
N HIS A 353 6.64 -8.25 -19.43
CA HIS A 353 6.55 -9.71 -19.52
C HIS A 353 5.10 -10.16 -19.81
N GLY A 354 4.24 -9.29 -20.33
CA GLY A 354 2.87 -9.61 -20.72
C GLY A 354 1.91 -9.95 -19.56
N VAL A 355 2.27 -9.62 -18.32
CA VAL A 355 1.44 -9.83 -17.13
C VAL A 355 1.02 -8.48 -16.56
N TRP A 356 -0.29 -8.28 -16.38
CA TRP A 356 -0.88 -7.12 -15.71
C TRP A 356 -1.36 -7.54 -14.33
N VAL A 357 -1.04 -6.74 -13.32
CA VAL A 357 -1.42 -7.01 -11.94
C VAL A 357 -2.67 -6.23 -11.60
N GLU A 358 -3.71 -6.94 -11.18
CA GLU A 358 -5.04 -6.40 -10.99
C GLU A 358 -5.51 -6.63 -9.55
N SER A 359 -6.13 -5.61 -8.95
CA SER A 359 -6.56 -5.63 -7.55
C SER A 359 -8.06 -5.32 -7.45
N PRO A 360 -8.95 -6.34 -7.60
CA PRO A 360 -10.40 -6.13 -7.62
C PRO A 360 -10.99 -5.44 -6.39
N PHE A 361 -10.32 -5.52 -5.23
CA PHE A 361 -10.77 -4.80 -4.03
C PHE A 361 -10.64 -3.29 -4.15
N LEU A 362 -9.79 -2.78 -5.03
CA LEU A 362 -9.60 -1.34 -5.28
C LEU A 362 -10.56 -0.79 -6.33
N ASP A 363 -11.48 -1.62 -6.84
CA ASP A 363 -12.54 -1.18 -7.74
C ASP A 363 -13.45 -0.14 -7.06
N GLU A 364 -13.81 0.93 -7.78
CA GLU A 364 -14.62 2.04 -7.25
C GLU A 364 -15.89 1.54 -6.56
N ALA A 365 -16.61 0.60 -7.18
CA ALA A 365 -17.84 0.05 -6.62
C ALA A 365 -17.61 -0.80 -5.36
N VAL A 366 -16.45 -1.44 -5.24
CA VAL A 366 -16.08 -2.23 -4.04
C VAL A 366 -15.70 -1.30 -2.89
N VAL A 367 -14.92 -0.26 -3.19
CA VAL A 367 -14.56 0.79 -2.22
C VAL A 367 -15.83 1.47 -1.71
N GLU A 368 -16.74 1.90 -2.60
CA GLU A 368 -18.02 2.48 -2.21
C GLU A 368 -18.87 1.55 -1.34
N ALA A 369 -19.02 0.28 -1.74
CA ALA A 369 -19.80 -0.69 -0.99
C ALA A 369 -19.25 -0.92 0.43
N ALA A 370 -17.92 -0.95 0.58
CA ALA A 370 -17.26 -1.08 1.88
C ALA A 370 -17.43 0.19 2.75
N LEU A 371 -17.36 1.37 2.14
CA LEU A 371 -17.50 2.66 2.83
C LEU A 371 -18.94 3.01 3.24
N LEU A 372 -19.94 2.48 2.53
CA LEU A 372 -21.35 2.63 2.92
C LEU A 372 -21.69 1.90 4.23
N ALA A 373 -20.94 0.85 4.57
CA ALA A 373 -21.13 0.11 5.80
C ALA A 373 -20.68 0.93 7.02
N LYS A 374 -21.55 1.03 8.03
CA LYS A 374 -21.21 1.68 9.30
C LYS A 374 -20.04 0.96 9.97
N PRO A 375 -19.19 1.67 10.75
CA PRO A 375 -18.07 1.04 11.45
C PRO A 375 -18.45 -0.21 12.26
N SER A 376 -19.63 -0.22 12.89
CA SER A 376 -20.18 -1.36 13.65
C SER A 376 -20.32 -2.67 12.86
N VAL A 377 -20.39 -2.62 11.54
CA VAL A 377 -20.46 -3.79 10.67
C VAL A 377 -19.08 -4.43 10.45
N HIS A 378 -18.03 -3.61 10.48
CA HIS A 378 -16.65 -4.03 10.21
C HIS A 378 -15.93 -4.67 11.40
N ILE A 379 -16.49 -4.61 12.62
CA ILE A 379 -15.86 -5.16 13.82
C ILE A 379 -16.82 -6.10 14.54
N ARG A 380 -16.36 -7.33 14.80
CA ARG A 380 -17.09 -8.33 15.56
C ARG A 380 -16.11 -9.19 16.36
N THR A 381 -16.41 -9.42 17.63
CA THR A 381 -15.54 -10.16 18.55
C THR A 381 -15.09 -11.50 17.98
N GLY A 382 -13.76 -11.67 17.86
CA GLY A 382 -13.16 -12.92 17.41
C GLY A 382 -13.47 -13.24 15.94
N THR A 383 -13.88 -12.27 15.14
CA THR A 383 -14.12 -12.50 13.71
C THR A 383 -13.17 -11.61 12.93
N TYR A 384 -12.20 -12.24 12.25
CA TYR A 384 -11.32 -11.53 11.33
C TYR A 384 -12.13 -11.11 10.10
N LYS A 385 -12.12 -9.81 9.76
CA LYS A 385 -12.83 -9.20 8.62
C LYS A 385 -14.30 -9.63 8.50
N PRO A 386 -15.16 -9.31 9.48
CA PRO A 386 -16.53 -9.81 9.55
C PRO A 386 -17.39 -9.46 8.33
N LEU A 387 -17.19 -8.27 7.73
CA LEU A 387 -17.92 -7.86 6.54
C LEU A 387 -17.51 -8.69 5.31
N LEU A 388 -16.21 -8.84 5.05
CA LEU A 388 -15.72 -9.67 3.95
C LEU A 388 -16.12 -11.14 4.16
N GLY A 389 -15.96 -11.68 5.38
CA GLY A 389 -16.39 -13.04 5.69
C GLY A 389 -17.90 -13.28 5.47
N ALA A 390 -18.74 -12.27 5.76
CA ALA A 390 -20.17 -12.32 5.45
C ALA A 390 -20.44 -12.21 3.94
N ALA A 391 -19.72 -11.34 3.22
CA ALA A 391 -19.81 -11.20 1.78
C ALA A 391 -19.45 -12.52 1.06
N MET A 392 -18.51 -13.28 1.61
CA MET A 392 -18.06 -14.57 1.05
C MET A 392 -18.90 -15.78 1.50
N ARG A 393 -19.97 -15.60 2.27
CA ARG A 393 -20.82 -16.70 2.72
C ARG A 393 -21.47 -17.42 1.52
N GLY A 394 -21.35 -18.74 1.48
CA GLY A 394 -21.82 -19.55 0.36
C GLY A 394 -20.86 -19.60 -0.84
N ILE A 395 -19.75 -18.86 -0.78
CA ILE A 395 -18.69 -18.86 -1.78
C ILE A 395 -17.42 -19.50 -1.19
N LEU A 396 -16.94 -18.98 -0.05
CA LEU A 396 -15.83 -19.60 0.67
C LEU A 396 -16.31 -20.73 1.59
N PRO A 397 -15.59 -21.87 1.63
CA PRO A 397 -15.74 -22.88 2.66
C PRO A 397 -15.64 -22.27 4.08
N PRO A 398 -16.52 -22.64 5.03
CA PRO A 398 -16.53 -22.05 6.38
C PRO A 398 -15.20 -22.11 7.12
N ALA A 399 -14.41 -23.17 6.92
CA ALA A 399 -13.09 -23.32 7.56
C ALA A 399 -12.08 -22.26 7.09
N LEU A 400 -12.16 -21.84 5.82
CA LEU A 400 -11.29 -20.78 5.28
C LEU A 400 -11.77 -19.40 5.73
N ALA A 401 -13.09 -19.18 5.74
CA ALA A 401 -13.68 -17.91 6.19
C ALA A 401 -13.45 -17.63 7.69
N GLN A 402 -13.28 -18.67 8.51
CA GLN A 402 -13.07 -18.55 9.97
C GLN A 402 -11.60 -18.59 10.37
N ARG A 403 -10.66 -18.60 9.40
CA ARG A 403 -9.23 -18.57 9.68
C ARG A 403 -8.86 -17.33 10.51
N ARG A 404 -8.07 -17.52 11.56
CA ARG A 404 -7.59 -16.45 12.46
C ARG A 404 -6.07 -16.34 12.55
N SER A 405 -5.34 -17.17 11.82
CA SER A 405 -3.89 -17.10 11.70
C SER A 405 -3.49 -16.35 10.43
N LYS A 406 -2.32 -15.73 10.44
CA LYS A 406 -1.61 -15.25 9.25
C LYS A 406 -0.13 -15.52 9.50
N GLY A 407 0.55 -16.09 8.52
CA GLY A 407 1.95 -16.46 8.64
C GLY A 407 2.87 -15.24 8.75
N GLY A 408 3.95 -15.38 9.52
CA GLY A 408 5.06 -14.45 9.51
C GLY A 408 6.06 -14.77 8.40
N TYR A 409 6.85 -13.78 8.01
CA TYR A 409 7.93 -13.91 7.01
C TYR A 409 9.29 -13.52 7.60
N ASN A 410 9.40 -13.49 8.94
CA ASN A 410 10.54 -12.92 9.64
C ASN A 410 11.84 -13.62 9.27
N ARG A 411 11.86 -14.95 9.28
CA ARG A 411 13.04 -15.74 8.94
C ARG A 411 13.56 -15.43 7.54
N GLU A 412 12.65 -15.26 6.58
CA GLU A 412 13.00 -14.92 5.20
C GLU A 412 13.57 -13.50 5.09
N LEU A 413 13.04 -12.54 5.84
CA LEU A 413 13.55 -11.17 5.87
C LEU A 413 15.00 -11.15 6.38
N TYR A 414 15.29 -11.86 7.48
CA TYR A 414 16.66 -11.98 8.01
C TYR A 414 17.61 -12.64 7.02
N ARG A 415 17.19 -13.76 6.41
CA ARG A 415 18.02 -14.48 5.44
C ARG A 415 18.25 -13.66 4.16
N GLY A 416 17.22 -12.99 3.65
CA GLY A 416 17.32 -12.13 2.47
C GLY A 416 18.27 -10.96 2.70
N LEU A 417 18.19 -10.32 3.87
CA LEU A 417 19.15 -9.29 4.27
C LEU A 417 20.58 -9.86 4.37
N GLU A 418 20.76 -11.02 5.00
CA GLU A 418 22.08 -11.64 5.14
C GLU A 418 22.72 -11.95 3.79
N GLN A 419 21.96 -12.54 2.87
CA GLN A 419 22.44 -12.91 1.53
C GLN A 419 22.75 -11.70 0.65
N ASN A 420 21.93 -10.65 0.72
CA ASN A 420 22.07 -9.47 -0.13
C ASN A 420 22.87 -8.34 0.55
N ARG A 421 23.39 -8.56 1.76
CA ARG A 421 24.13 -7.55 2.54
C ARG A 421 25.25 -6.87 1.76
N PRO A 422 26.11 -7.57 1.00
CA PRO A 422 27.17 -6.90 0.24
C PRO A 422 26.63 -5.89 -0.78
N ALA A 423 25.59 -6.26 -1.53
CA ALA A 423 24.96 -5.38 -2.51
C ALA A 423 24.27 -4.18 -1.85
N LEU A 424 23.62 -4.39 -0.70
CA LEU A 424 22.98 -3.32 0.07
C LEU A 424 24.02 -2.35 0.68
N LEU A 425 25.15 -2.85 1.15
CA LEU A 425 26.26 -2.01 1.64
C LEU A 425 26.90 -1.20 0.51
N GLU A 426 27.03 -1.78 -0.68
CA GLU A 426 27.49 -1.08 -1.88
C GLU A 426 26.50 0.02 -2.32
N LEU A 427 25.20 -0.23 -2.19
CA LEU A 427 24.14 0.73 -2.49
C LEU A 427 24.28 2.02 -1.67
N PHE A 428 24.64 1.90 -0.39
CA PHE A 428 24.95 3.02 0.51
C PHE A 428 26.46 3.33 0.61
N GLY A 429 27.22 3.02 -0.45
CA GLY A 429 28.64 3.31 -0.61
C GLY A 429 28.95 4.79 -0.89
N GLN A 430 30.11 5.05 -1.49
CA GLN A 430 30.56 6.42 -1.80
C GLN A 430 29.65 7.14 -2.81
N ASP A 431 29.00 6.39 -3.71
CA ASP A 431 28.15 6.93 -4.76
C ASP A 431 26.68 7.10 -4.34
N SER A 432 26.34 6.88 -3.07
CA SER A 432 24.96 6.97 -2.60
C SER A 432 24.40 8.38 -2.77
N ARG A 433 23.26 8.47 -3.45
CA ARG A 433 22.55 9.71 -3.73
C ARG A 433 21.80 10.24 -2.51
N ALA A 434 21.22 9.36 -1.71
CA ALA A 434 20.55 9.72 -0.47
C ALA A 434 21.55 10.26 0.57
N VAL A 435 22.74 9.66 0.65
CA VAL A 435 23.84 10.15 1.51
C VAL A 435 24.39 11.48 0.98
N ALA A 436 24.66 11.60 -0.32
CA ALA A 436 25.18 12.84 -0.93
C ALA A 436 24.22 14.04 -0.76
N ARG A 437 22.89 13.80 -0.75
CA ARG A 437 21.85 14.80 -0.49
C ARG A 437 21.66 15.12 0.99
N GLY A 438 22.46 14.52 1.87
CA GLY A 438 22.36 14.70 3.32
C GLY A 438 21.06 14.15 3.91
N ILE A 439 20.36 13.23 3.24
CA ILE A 439 19.08 12.68 3.72
C ILE A 439 19.32 11.51 4.67
N VAL A 440 20.26 10.64 4.32
CA VAL A 440 20.62 9.44 5.05
C VAL A 440 22.01 9.57 5.64
N ASP A 441 22.15 9.33 6.93
CA ASP A 441 23.43 9.16 7.61
C ASP A 441 24.03 7.79 7.26
N ARG A 442 25.18 7.83 6.58
CA ARG A 442 25.84 6.61 6.08
C ARG A 442 26.24 5.67 7.20
N ALA A 443 26.80 6.20 8.30
CA ALA A 443 27.28 5.36 9.38
C ALA A 443 26.12 4.60 10.02
N SER A 444 25.00 5.28 10.27
CA SER A 444 23.80 4.70 10.88
C SER A 444 23.12 3.65 10.01
N VAL A 445 22.98 3.88 8.69
CA VAL A 445 22.39 2.88 7.79
C VAL A 445 23.32 1.68 7.59
N VAL A 446 24.64 1.89 7.53
CA VAL A 446 25.63 0.80 7.45
C VAL A 446 25.65 -0.03 8.72
N ASP A 447 25.52 0.60 9.90
CA ASP A 447 25.40 -0.12 11.18
C ASP A 447 24.13 -0.98 11.20
N ALA A 448 22.97 -0.42 10.80
CA ALA A 448 21.72 -1.18 10.68
C ALA A 448 21.81 -2.34 9.68
N LEU A 449 22.50 -2.14 8.55
CA LEU A 449 22.76 -3.16 7.54
C LEU A 449 23.85 -4.15 7.92
N SER A 450 24.68 -3.89 8.94
CA SER A 450 25.75 -4.79 9.39
C SER A 450 25.36 -5.57 10.65
N GLY A 451 24.48 -4.98 11.47
CA GLY A 451 23.89 -5.62 12.63
C GLY A 451 22.81 -6.65 12.30
N LEU A 452 22.23 -7.20 13.36
CA LEU A 452 20.99 -7.96 13.31
C LEU A 452 19.83 -6.98 13.52
N PRO A 453 18.91 -6.82 12.54
CA PRO A 453 17.73 -5.97 12.74
C PRO A 453 16.96 -6.41 13.98
N ALA A 454 16.71 -5.48 14.90
CA ALA A 454 16.08 -5.82 16.17
C ALA A 454 14.58 -6.15 16.01
N THR A 455 13.92 -5.61 14.97
CA THR A 455 12.47 -5.74 14.78
C THR A 455 12.07 -5.73 13.30
N VAL A 456 10.85 -6.21 13.00
CA VAL A 456 10.20 -6.08 11.67
C VAL A 456 10.13 -4.62 11.22
N SER A 457 9.99 -3.68 12.15
CA SER A 457 9.95 -2.24 11.86
C SER A 457 11.24 -1.77 11.19
N THR A 458 12.40 -2.29 11.61
CA THR A 458 13.69 -1.92 11.02
C THR A 458 13.78 -2.33 9.55
N PHE A 459 13.19 -3.46 9.15
CA PHE A 459 13.15 -3.85 7.75
C PHE A 459 12.29 -2.91 6.91
N MET A 460 11.11 -2.53 7.40
CA MET A 460 10.26 -1.54 6.71
C MET A 460 10.96 -0.19 6.55
N ASP A 461 11.68 0.24 7.58
CA ASP A 461 12.48 1.46 7.53
C ASP A 461 13.57 1.32 6.44
N LEU A 462 14.29 0.19 6.39
CA LEU A 462 15.32 -0.09 5.37
C LEU A 462 14.76 -0.05 3.96
N ASP A 463 13.56 -0.59 3.74
CA ASP A 463 12.91 -0.58 2.42
C ASP A 463 12.68 0.82 1.88
N VAL A 464 12.25 1.74 2.74
CA VAL A 464 12.07 3.15 2.39
C VAL A 464 13.41 3.76 1.95
N ALA A 465 14.49 3.50 2.70
CA ALA A 465 15.82 4.02 2.37
C ALA A 465 16.35 3.44 1.05
N ILE A 466 16.18 2.14 0.84
CA ILE A 466 16.60 1.43 -0.39
C ILE A 466 15.79 1.94 -1.58
N GLY A 467 14.47 2.06 -1.43
CA GLY A 467 13.55 2.59 -2.45
C GLY A 467 13.91 4.01 -2.86
N LEU A 468 14.21 4.88 -1.89
CA LEU A 468 14.67 6.24 -2.13
C LEU A 468 16.00 6.27 -2.89
N GLU A 469 16.99 5.49 -2.47
CA GLU A 469 18.29 5.43 -3.13
C GLU A 469 18.19 4.89 -4.57
N LEU A 470 17.40 3.84 -4.79
CA LEU A 470 17.15 3.30 -6.13
C LEU A 470 16.44 4.30 -7.04
N TRP A 471 15.45 5.01 -6.52
CA TRP A 471 14.74 6.05 -7.26
C TRP A 471 15.67 7.21 -7.63
N LEU A 472 16.45 7.73 -6.67
CA LEU A 472 17.42 8.81 -6.92
C LEU A 472 18.45 8.45 -8.00
N ARG A 473 18.93 7.21 -7.99
CA ARG A 473 19.85 6.71 -9.03
C ARG A 473 19.19 6.59 -10.40
N ASP A 474 17.88 6.36 -10.45
CA ASP A 474 17.15 6.13 -11.70
C ASP A 474 16.69 7.45 -12.34
N VAL A 475 16.24 8.42 -11.55
CA VAL A 475 15.83 9.74 -12.07
C VAL A 475 16.99 10.56 -12.66
N GLU A 476 18.23 10.27 -12.28
CA GLU A 476 19.43 10.88 -12.87
C GLU A 476 19.80 10.27 -14.24
N ARG A 477 19.10 9.21 -14.70
CA ARG A 477 19.38 8.51 -15.97
C ARG A 477 18.29 8.79 -17.01
N PRO A 478 18.65 9.19 -18.25
CA PRO A 478 17.66 9.32 -19.33
C PRO A 478 16.98 7.98 -19.63
N ARG A 479 15.63 7.91 -19.65
CA ARG A 479 14.89 6.68 -20.01
C ARG A 479 14.88 6.47 -21.51
N TYR A 480 14.76 7.56 -22.27
CA TYR A 480 14.61 7.52 -23.71
C TYR A 480 15.69 8.38 -24.40
N PRO A 481 16.95 7.90 -24.45
CA PRO A 481 18.03 8.63 -25.12
C PRO A 481 17.74 8.95 -26.59
N SER A 482 16.92 8.11 -27.26
CA SER A 482 16.45 8.35 -28.63
C SER A 482 15.44 9.49 -28.70
N LEU A 483 14.48 9.55 -27.77
CA LEU A 483 13.47 10.62 -27.69
C LEU A 483 14.12 11.96 -27.39
N GLN A 484 15.11 11.99 -26.49
CA GLN A 484 15.90 13.21 -26.22
C GLN A 484 16.63 13.71 -27.47
N LYS A 485 17.15 12.79 -28.31
CA LYS A 485 17.76 13.14 -29.60
C LYS A 485 16.74 13.64 -30.62
N GLU A 486 15.50 13.18 -30.57
CA GLU A 486 14.43 13.67 -31.43
C GLU A 486 13.89 15.03 -30.98
N LEU A 487 13.71 15.26 -29.67
CA LEU A 487 13.31 16.56 -29.14
C LEU A 487 14.36 17.65 -29.32
N ALA A 488 15.65 17.27 -29.36
CA ALA A 488 16.75 18.19 -29.61
C ALA A 488 16.92 18.57 -31.10
N ARG A 489 16.22 17.88 -32.01
CA ARG A 489 16.19 18.19 -33.46
C ARG A 489 15.00 19.07 -33.76
#